data_AF-A0A7W1B464-F1
#
_entry.id   AF-A0A7W1B464-F1
#
_cell.length_a   1.000
_cell.length_b   1.000
_cell.length_c   1.000
_cell.angle_alpha   90.00
_cell.angle_beta   90.00
_cell.angle_gamma   90.00
#
_symmetry.space_group_name_H-M   'P 1'
#
loop_
_entity.id
_entity.type
_entity.pdbx_description
1 polymer ?
#
loop_
_entity_poly.entity_id
_entity_poly.type
_entity_poly.pdbx_seq_one_letter_code
_entity_poly.pdbx_strand_id
1 'polypeptide(L)'
;SLGGKVLRVNGYGSIPTDNPFYSSGGNARYIWTYGHRNVQGLALRPGTSQMWAVEQGTSRDDEVNLIAKGANYGWDPVPGYDESTPMTDLAKFPNAVRAKWSSGYPTLATSGGTFLSGPAWGRWQGALAVAALKAQGIRLLFLDPAGSVARVETLTAANGFGRIRTVQQGPDGALYFTTSNGSSDVIAKITPTAVAPVLTPGQNVSNVGVSAARTGSDLYAFVRSTGDHIYYKRSADDGRRWDTSWTTRV
;
A
#
# COMPACT_ATOMS: atom_id res chain seq x y z
N SER A 1 -5.59 13.25 27.12
CA SER A 1 -5.24 13.81 25.79
C SER A 1 -5.65 12.83 24.70
N LEU A 2 -6.02 13.30 23.50
CA LEU A 2 -6.21 12.47 22.29
C LEU A 2 -5.00 12.54 21.32
N GLY A 3 -4.00 13.37 21.63
CA GLY A 3 -2.79 13.50 20.81
C GLY A 3 -1.93 12.24 20.85
N GLY A 4 -1.30 11.92 19.71
CA GLY A 4 -0.43 10.75 19.56
C GLY A 4 -1.18 9.41 19.72
N LYS A 5 -2.36 9.32 19.09
CA LYS A 5 -3.27 8.17 19.12
C LYS A 5 -3.87 7.92 17.74
N VAL A 6 -4.18 6.66 17.45
CA VAL A 6 -5.21 6.31 16.44
C VAL A 6 -6.49 6.02 17.19
N LEU A 7 -7.58 6.63 16.74
CA LEU A 7 -8.90 6.50 17.37
C LEU A 7 -9.79 5.59 16.52
N ARG A 8 -10.72 4.86 17.16
CA ARG A 8 -11.75 4.07 16.48
C ARG A 8 -13.13 4.49 16.97
N VAL A 9 -13.98 4.82 16.01
CA VAL A 9 -15.39 5.19 16.19
C VAL A 9 -16.27 4.36 15.26
N ASN A 10 -17.55 4.20 15.59
CA ASN A 10 -18.55 3.70 14.66
C ASN A 10 -18.83 4.73 13.55
N GLY A 11 -19.52 4.35 12.49
CA GLY A 11 -19.82 5.23 11.34
C GLY A 11 -20.53 6.54 11.69
N TYR A 12 -21.26 6.57 12.81
CA TYR A 12 -21.95 7.75 13.34
C TYR A 12 -21.25 8.39 14.55
N GLY A 13 -19.96 8.11 14.75
CA GLY A 13 -19.14 8.73 15.80
C GLY A 13 -19.32 8.16 17.21
N SER A 14 -20.27 7.24 17.43
CA SER A 14 -20.41 6.56 18.72
C SER A 14 -19.19 5.67 19.00
N ILE A 15 -18.91 5.46 20.28
CA ILE A 15 -17.73 4.72 20.72
C ILE A 15 -18.04 3.21 20.71
N PRO A 16 -17.28 2.38 19.97
CA PRO A 16 -17.42 0.93 20.04
C PRO A 16 -17.11 0.41 21.45
N THR A 17 -18.00 -0.39 22.01
CA THR A 17 -17.85 -0.97 23.36
C THR A 17 -16.72 -1.99 23.44
N ASP A 18 -16.27 -2.50 22.29
CA ASP A 18 -15.15 -3.43 22.13
C ASP A 18 -13.79 -2.72 21.95
N ASN A 19 -13.72 -1.39 22.07
CA ASN A 19 -12.44 -0.67 22.06
C ASN A 19 -11.56 -1.09 23.26
N PRO A 20 -10.22 -1.16 23.08
CA PRO A 20 -9.31 -1.73 24.06
C PRO A 20 -9.28 -1.00 25.42
N PHE A 21 -9.62 0.29 25.43
CA PHE A 21 -9.62 1.13 26.63
C PHE A 21 -11.02 1.65 26.98
N TYR A 22 -12.07 0.94 26.55
CA TYR A 22 -13.46 1.35 26.79
C TYR A 22 -13.81 1.44 28.29
N SER A 23 -13.32 0.50 29.09
CA SER A 23 -13.55 0.49 30.55
C SER A 23 -12.84 1.62 31.29
N SER A 24 -11.79 2.21 30.71
CA SER A 24 -11.03 3.32 31.31
C SER A 24 -11.81 4.64 31.35
N GLY A 25 -12.95 4.74 30.68
CA GLY A 25 -13.79 5.94 30.71
C GLY A 25 -13.21 7.15 29.97
N GLY A 26 -13.98 8.25 29.96
CA GLY A 26 -13.57 9.51 29.33
C GLY A 26 -13.11 9.37 27.88
N ASN A 27 -12.01 10.05 27.54
CA ASN A 27 -11.41 10.04 26.21
C ASN A 27 -10.65 8.75 25.87
N ALA A 28 -10.26 7.96 26.88
CA ALA A 28 -9.53 6.71 26.65
C ALA A 28 -10.37 5.73 25.81
N ARG A 29 -11.70 5.80 25.93
CA ARG A 29 -12.63 4.95 25.19
C ARG A 29 -12.51 5.05 23.67
N TYR A 30 -12.02 6.17 23.13
CA TYR A 30 -11.80 6.34 21.69
C TYR A 30 -10.52 5.68 21.19
N ILE A 31 -9.57 5.39 22.08
CA ILE A 31 -8.22 4.97 21.71
C ILE A 31 -8.27 3.56 21.15
N TRP A 32 -7.76 3.39 19.93
CA TRP A 32 -7.45 2.10 19.35
C TRP A 32 -6.00 1.72 19.60
N THR A 33 -5.08 2.67 19.37
CA THR A 33 -3.64 2.53 19.64
C THR A 33 -3.01 3.84 20.10
N TYR A 34 -1.85 3.76 20.74
CA TYR A 34 -1.14 4.90 21.31
C TYR A 34 0.36 4.85 21.12
N GLY A 35 1.07 5.89 21.57
CA GLY A 35 2.52 6.00 21.36
C GLY A 35 2.88 6.38 19.93
N HIS A 36 2.05 7.21 19.31
CA HIS A 36 2.26 7.78 17.98
C HIS A 36 2.73 9.23 18.10
N ARG A 37 3.55 9.69 17.18
CA ARG A 37 4.01 11.08 17.03
C ARG A 37 3.07 11.90 16.15
N ASN A 38 2.99 11.56 14.86
CA ASN A 38 2.34 12.37 13.82
C ASN A 38 1.85 11.50 12.65
N VAL A 39 0.86 10.65 12.91
CA VAL A 39 0.16 9.86 11.88
C VAL A 39 -0.47 10.80 10.85
N GLN A 40 -0.04 10.68 9.59
CA GLN A 40 -0.57 11.46 8.46
C GLN A 40 -1.47 10.62 7.56
N GLY A 41 -1.25 9.30 7.51
CA GLY A 41 -1.97 8.38 6.63
C GLY A 41 -2.45 7.15 7.37
N LEU A 42 -3.64 6.66 6.98
CA LEU A 42 -4.16 5.37 7.37
C LEU A 42 -4.60 4.61 6.12
N ALA A 43 -4.23 3.33 6.01
CA ALA A 43 -4.54 2.49 4.86
C ALA A 43 -4.98 1.09 5.29
N LEU A 44 -6.16 0.66 4.85
CA LEU A 44 -6.62 -0.72 5.02
C LEU A 44 -6.09 -1.58 3.88
N ARG A 45 -5.40 -2.68 4.18
CA ARG A 45 -4.96 -3.62 3.15
C ARG A 45 -6.16 -4.38 2.59
N PRO A 46 -6.44 -4.29 1.26
CA PRO A 46 -7.60 -4.90 0.64
C PRO A 46 -7.71 -6.40 0.94
N GLY A 47 -8.94 -6.87 1.20
CA GLY A 47 -9.21 -8.28 1.51
C GLY A 47 -8.77 -8.74 2.90
N THR A 48 -8.32 -7.83 3.78
CA THR A 48 -7.88 -8.15 5.15
C THR A 48 -8.43 -7.14 6.15
N SER A 49 -8.19 -7.40 7.44
CA SER A 49 -8.42 -6.43 8.53
C SER A 49 -7.14 -5.67 8.93
N GLN A 50 -6.07 -5.75 8.14
CA GLN A 50 -4.79 -5.10 8.45
C GLN A 50 -4.88 -3.61 8.15
N MET A 51 -4.92 -2.80 9.21
CA MET A 51 -4.81 -1.34 9.12
C MET A 51 -3.34 -0.93 9.23
N TRP A 52 -2.92 0.02 8.42
CA TRP A 52 -1.55 0.54 8.39
C TRP A 52 -1.56 2.02 8.68
N ALA A 53 -0.60 2.49 9.46
CA ALA A 53 -0.36 3.90 9.71
C ALA A 53 0.94 4.34 9.04
N VAL A 54 0.91 5.55 8.48
CA VAL A 54 2.07 6.25 7.95
C VAL A 54 2.29 7.48 8.83
N GLU A 55 3.45 7.57 9.45
CA GLU A 55 3.75 8.55 10.46
C GLU A 55 5.07 9.26 10.21
N GLN A 56 5.10 10.56 10.48
CA GLN A 56 6.32 11.34 10.41
C GLN A 56 7.13 11.26 11.70
N GLY A 57 8.42 11.04 11.54
CA GLY A 57 9.43 11.19 12.57
C GLY A 57 9.83 12.65 12.80
N THR A 58 10.78 12.86 13.69
CA THR A 58 11.37 14.19 13.95
C THR A 58 12.39 14.55 12.85
N SER A 59 13.68 14.48 13.12
CA SER A 59 14.75 14.55 12.12
C SER A 59 15.08 13.19 11.50
N ARG A 60 14.62 12.10 12.13
CA ARG A 60 14.78 10.70 11.71
C ARG A 60 13.48 9.92 11.88
N ASP A 61 13.45 8.72 11.30
CA ASP A 61 12.43 7.69 11.49
C ASP A 61 11.00 8.12 11.12
N ASP A 62 10.76 8.45 9.86
CA ASP A 62 9.39 8.30 9.35
C ASP A 62 9.05 6.81 9.33
N GLU A 63 7.92 6.42 9.90
CA GLU A 63 7.58 5.02 10.09
C GLU A 63 6.30 4.61 9.36
N VAL A 64 6.29 3.34 8.95
CA VAL A 64 5.10 2.64 8.47
C VAL A 64 4.81 1.48 9.43
N ASN A 65 3.62 1.53 10.01
CA ASN A 65 3.24 0.74 11.18
C ASN A 65 2.03 -0.13 10.86
N LEU A 66 2.12 -1.43 11.13
CA LEU A 66 0.96 -2.33 11.09
C LEU A 66 0.18 -2.17 12.42
N ILE A 67 -1.04 -1.65 12.34
CA ILE A 67 -1.86 -1.29 13.50
C ILE A 67 -2.46 -2.54 14.17
N ALA A 68 -2.05 -2.78 15.41
CA ALA A 68 -2.58 -3.81 16.31
C ALA A 68 -3.41 -3.21 17.46
N LYS A 69 -4.58 -3.81 17.76
CA LYS A 69 -5.51 -3.36 18.81
C LYS A 69 -4.81 -3.18 20.17
N GLY A 70 -4.96 -2.00 20.77
CA GLY A 70 -4.46 -1.69 22.11
C GLY A 70 -2.95 -1.47 22.20
N ALA A 71 -2.22 -1.56 21.09
CA ALA A 71 -0.77 -1.52 21.10
C ALA A 71 -0.19 -0.11 21.31
N ASN A 72 1.02 -0.09 21.88
CA ASN A 72 1.90 1.06 22.01
C ASN A 72 2.90 1.08 20.84
N TYR A 73 3.12 2.23 20.20
CA TYR A 73 4.11 2.43 19.12
C TYR A 73 5.38 3.15 19.60
N GLY A 74 5.51 3.36 20.91
CA GLY A 74 6.78 3.70 21.55
C GLY A 74 7.14 5.18 21.58
N TRP A 75 6.40 6.05 20.90
CA TRP A 75 6.63 7.49 20.98
C TRP A 75 6.25 8.05 22.35
N ASP A 76 7.22 8.61 23.07
CA ASP A 76 7.01 9.34 24.32
C ASP A 76 8.05 10.48 24.49
N PRO A 77 7.79 11.66 23.90
CA PRO A 77 8.72 12.77 23.99
C PRO A 77 8.63 13.38 25.39
N VAL A 78 9.66 13.18 26.18
CA VAL A 78 9.83 13.87 27.46
C VAL A 78 10.26 15.32 27.21
N PRO A 79 10.00 16.27 28.14
CA PRO A 79 10.57 17.61 28.05
C PRO A 79 12.09 17.53 27.88
N GLY A 80 12.63 18.27 26.90
CA GLY A 80 14.04 18.16 26.53
C GLY A 80 14.39 17.03 25.55
N TYR A 81 13.39 16.43 24.89
CA TYR A 81 13.62 15.45 23.82
C TYR A 81 14.54 16.05 22.73
N ASP A 82 15.72 15.46 22.60
CA ASP A 82 16.81 15.89 21.71
C ASP A 82 16.98 14.95 20.50
N GLU A 83 16.03 14.03 20.31
CA GLU A 83 16.00 13.10 19.19
C GLU A 83 17.14 12.06 19.17
N SER A 84 17.89 11.93 20.27
CA SER A 84 18.89 10.87 20.47
C SER A 84 18.28 9.47 20.53
N THR A 85 17.03 9.38 20.96
CA THR A 85 16.26 8.14 21.04
C THR A 85 15.48 7.92 19.73
N PRO A 86 15.39 6.68 19.20
CA PRO A 86 14.54 6.39 18.05
C PRO A 86 13.07 6.71 18.32
N MET A 87 12.27 6.96 17.27
CA MET A 87 10.84 7.24 17.43
C MET A 87 10.10 6.10 18.15
N THR A 88 10.37 4.84 17.77
CA THR A 88 9.99 3.67 18.57
C THR A 88 11.01 3.42 19.69
N ASP A 89 10.79 3.96 20.89
CA ASP A 89 11.65 3.76 22.06
C ASP A 89 11.41 2.41 22.75
N LEU A 90 12.10 1.38 22.28
CA LEU A 90 12.04 0.03 22.87
C LEU A 90 12.84 -0.11 24.17
N ALA A 91 13.74 0.82 24.48
CA ALA A 91 14.47 0.79 25.74
C ALA A 91 13.52 1.15 26.89
N LYS A 92 12.68 2.17 26.68
CA LYS A 92 11.65 2.59 27.63
C LYS A 92 10.38 1.75 27.55
N PHE A 93 9.99 1.32 26.35
CA PHE A 93 8.82 0.49 26.12
C PHE A 93 9.19 -0.83 25.42
N PRO A 94 9.69 -1.84 26.16
CA PRO A 94 10.12 -3.12 25.57
C PRO A 94 9.02 -3.85 24.78
N ASN A 95 7.75 -3.60 25.12
CA ASN A 95 6.58 -4.19 24.48
C ASN A 95 5.97 -3.31 23.37
N ALA A 96 6.58 -2.18 23.03
CA ALA A 96 6.11 -1.36 21.92
C ALA A 96 6.28 -2.10 20.58
N VAL A 97 5.38 -1.83 19.65
CA VAL A 97 5.37 -2.44 18.33
C VAL A 97 6.43 -1.76 17.47
N ARG A 98 7.33 -2.57 16.92
CA ARG A 98 8.31 -2.11 15.94
C ARG A 98 7.62 -1.71 14.64
N ALA A 99 8.07 -0.59 14.07
CA ALA A 99 7.72 -0.23 12.70
C ALA A 99 8.11 -1.33 11.70
N LYS A 100 7.24 -1.52 10.71
CA LYS A 100 7.49 -2.45 9.59
C LYS A 100 8.44 -1.86 8.56
N TRP A 101 8.55 -0.54 8.53
CA TRP A 101 9.58 0.19 7.80
C TRP A 101 9.84 1.52 8.50
N SER A 102 11.11 1.95 8.46
CA SER A 102 11.54 3.28 8.87
C SER A 102 12.38 3.90 7.75
N SER A 103 12.26 5.22 7.55
CA SER A 103 13.17 5.97 6.68
C SER A 103 14.61 6.03 7.22
N GLY A 104 14.80 5.76 8.52
CA GLY A 104 16.03 6.08 9.22
C GLY A 104 16.30 7.58 9.19
N TYR A 105 17.58 7.94 9.08
CA TYR A 105 18.01 9.32 8.86
C TYR A 105 18.42 9.51 7.39
N PRO A 106 17.90 10.52 6.68
CA PRO A 106 16.95 11.55 7.13
C PRO A 106 15.47 11.14 6.96
N THR A 107 14.55 11.92 7.54
CA THR A 107 13.11 11.82 7.22
C THR A 107 12.80 12.19 5.76
N LEU A 108 11.74 11.58 5.22
CA LEU A 108 11.13 11.86 3.91
C LEU A 108 9.91 12.81 4.01
N ALA A 109 9.46 13.08 5.24
CA ALA A 109 8.18 13.67 5.59
C ALA A 109 7.02 12.93 4.89
N THR A 110 6.89 11.63 5.21
CA THR A 110 5.79 10.78 4.71
C THR A 110 4.42 11.34 5.06
N SER A 111 3.41 11.06 4.25
CA SER A 111 2.07 11.64 4.39
C SER A 111 0.97 10.60 4.15
N GLY A 112 0.02 10.84 3.25
CA GLY A 112 -1.04 9.88 2.95
C GLY A 112 -0.50 8.57 2.36
N GLY A 113 -1.25 7.48 2.52
CA GLY A 113 -0.90 6.18 1.96
C GLY A 113 -2.13 5.38 1.54
N THR A 114 -1.97 4.52 0.53
CA THR A 114 -3.04 3.67 0.00
C THR A 114 -2.46 2.41 -0.64
N PHE A 115 -3.20 1.32 -0.64
CA PHE A 115 -2.78 0.10 -1.32
C PHE A 115 -3.18 0.12 -2.79
N LEU A 116 -2.27 -0.31 -3.65
CA LEU A 116 -2.54 -0.51 -5.07
C LEU A 116 -3.16 -1.89 -5.28
N SER A 117 -4.37 -1.93 -5.82
CA SER A 117 -5.10 -3.17 -6.10
C SER A 117 -5.51 -3.28 -7.57
N GLY A 118 -5.67 -4.51 -8.05
CA GLY A 118 -6.10 -4.80 -9.41
C GLY A 118 -4.95 -5.18 -10.35
N PRO A 119 -5.21 -6.09 -11.30
CA PRO A 119 -4.18 -6.69 -12.16
C PRO A 119 -3.47 -5.70 -13.07
N ALA A 120 -4.09 -4.56 -13.37
CA ALA A 120 -3.48 -3.50 -14.18
C ALA A 120 -2.17 -2.96 -13.59
N TRP A 121 -2.01 -3.03 -12.27
CA TRP A 121 -0.78 -2.60 -11.58
C TRP A 121 0.38 -3.59 -11.71
N GLY A 122 0.15 -4.79 -12.25
CA GLY A 122 1.18 -5.79 -12.51
C GLY A 122 2.07 -6.05 -11.30
N ARG A 123 3.38 -5.84 -11.44
CA ARG A 123 4.36 -6.05 -10.36
C ARG A 123 4.17 -5.14 -9.14
N TRP A 124 3.36 -4.09 -9.25
CA TRP A 124 3.02 -3.15 -8.17
C TRP A 124 1.73 -3.48 -7.45
N GLN A 125 1.00 -4.51 -7.87
CA GLN A 125 -0.19 -4.98 -7.16
C GLN A 125 0.16 -5.38 -5.72
N GLY A 126 -0.64 -4.89 -4.77
CA GLY A 126 -0.47 -5.13 -3.34
C GLY A 126 0.56 -4.23 -2.65
N ALA A 127 1.27 -3.37 -3.39
CA ALA A 127 2.17 -2.40 -2.79
C ALA A 127 1.40 -1.32 -2.03
N LEU A 128 1.94 -0.91 -0.88
CA LEU A 128 1.49 0.29 -0.18
C LEU A 128 2.19 1.50 -0.80
N ALA A 129 1.45 2.33 -1.53
CA ALA A 129 1.91 3.62 -1.99
C ALA A 129 1.87 4.62 -0.84
N VAL A 130 2.99 5.31 -0.60
CA VAL A 130 3.17 6.29 0.47
C VAL A 130 3.65 7.60 -0.14
N ALA A 131 2.88 8.65 0.04
CA ALA A 131 3.25 9.99 -0.38
C ALA A 131 4.37 10.56 0.51
N ALA A 132 5.23 11.40 -0.07
CA ALA A 132 6.32 12.06 0.63
C ALA A 132 6.36 13.55 0.28
N LEU A 133 6.37 14.38 1.32
CA LEU A 133 6.38 15.83 1.23
C LEU A 133 7.80 16.36 1.00
N LYS A 134 8.76 16.02 1.87
CA LYS A 134 10.14 16.53 1.80
C LYS A 134 10.92 15.82 0.69
N ALA A 135 10.74 14.51 0.57
CA ALA A 135 11.43 13.72 -0.45
C ALA A 135 10.75 13.75 -1.83
N GLN A 136 9.67 14.53 -1.98
CA GLN A 136 8.98 14.85 -3.23
C GLN A 136 8.70 13.63 -4.13
N GLY A 137 7.65 12.87 -3.80
CA GLY A 137 7.20 11.77 -4.65
C GLY A 137 6.39 10.74 -3.90
N ILE A 138 6.33 9.54 -4.47
CA ILE A 138 5.59 8.40 -3.91
C ILE A 138 6.57 7.22 -3.75
N ARG A 139 6.59 6.62 -2.56
CA ARG A 139 7.29 5.36 -2.27
C ARG A 139 6.32 4.20 -2.39
N LEU A 140 6.77 3.08 -2.94
CA LEU A 140 6.04 1.83 -3.01
C LEU A 140 6.68 0.83 -2.06
N LEU A 141 6.00 0.50 -0.98
CA LEU A 141 6.43 -0.51 -0.02
C LEU A 141 5.78 -1.84 -0.41
N PHE A 142 6.60 -2.83 -0.70
CA PHE A 142 6.15 -4.16 -1.09
C PHE A 142 6.15 -5.06 0.11
N LEU A 143 4.97 -5.54 0.47
CA LEU A 143 4.75 -6.31 1.68
C LEU A 143 4.68 -7.81 1.36
N ASP A 144 5.29 -8.63 2.19
CA ASP A 144 5.01 -10.06 2.21
C ASP A 144 3.58 -10.33 2.77
N PRO A 145 3.09 -11.58 2.75
CA PRO A 145 1.80 -11.92 3.35
C PRO A 145 1.71 -11.59 4.84
N ALA A 146 2.80 -11.75 5.59
CA ALA A 146 2.89 -11.46 7.03
C ALA A 146 2.93 -9.95 7.36
N GLY A 147 3.07 -9.08 6.35
CA GLY A 147 3.17 -7.63 6.52
C GLY A 147 4.59 -7.17 6.87
N SER A 148 5.63 -7.88 6.45
CA SER A 148 7.00 -7.36 6.46
C SER A 148 7.28 -6.63 5.15
N VAL A 149 8.02 -5.52 5.22
CA VAL A 149 8.41 -4.75 4.03
C VAL A 149 9.63 -5.43 3.40
N ALA A 150 9.43 -6.08 2.25
CA ALA A 150 10.46 -6.83 1.54
C ALA A 150 11.34 -5.93 0.66
N ARG A 151 10.74 -4.90 0.06
CA ARG A 151 11.46 -3.91 -0.75
C ARG A 151 10.72 -2.58 -0.77
N VAL A 152 11.44 -1.52 -1.09
CA VAL A 152 10.89 -0.18 -1.30
C VAL A 152 11.38 0.36 -2.64
N GLU A 153 10.46 0.89 -3.45
CA GLU A 153 10.76 1.55 -4.72
C GLU A 153 10.21 2.97 -4.74
N THR A 154 10.67 3.79 -5.68
CA THR A 154 10.08 5.11 -5.96
C THR A 154 9.23 5.02 -7.21
N LEU A 155 8.00 5.53 -7.15
CA LEU A 155 7.11 5.64 -8.31
C LEU A 155 7.49 6.89 -9.12
N THR A 156 8.33 6.71 -10.13
CA THR A 156 8.91 7.80 -10.94
C THR A 156 7.87 8.59 -11.74
N ALA A 157 6.69 8.03 -11.99
CA ALA A 157 5.58 8.74 -12.63
C ALA A 157 5.08 9.96 -11.84
N ALA A 158 5.42 10.06 -10.56
CA ALA A 158 5.11 11.23 -9.72
C ALA A 158 6.27 12.24 -9.63
N ASN A 159 7.39 12.02 -10.34
CA ASN A 159 8.52 12.95 -10.32
C ASN A 159 8.13 14.29 -10.96
N GLY A 160 8.70 15.39 -10.45
CA GLY A 160 8.45 16.74 -10.95
C GLY A 160 7.21 17.43 -10.38
N PHE A 161 6.34 16.71 -9.66
CA PHE A 161 5.16 17.30 -9.01
C PHE A 161 5.44 17.96 -7.65
N GLY A 162 6.65 17.78 -7.11
CA GLY A 162 7.04 18.36 -5.83
C GLY A 162 6.45 17.60 -4.64
N ARG A 163 5.90 18.34 -3.67
CA ARG A 163 5.47 17.81 -2.37
C ARG A 163 4.15 17.05 -2.49
N ILE A 164 4.17 15.73 -2.37
CA ILE A 164 2.95 14.91 -2.46
C ILE A 164 2.28 14.81 -1.09
N ARG A 165 1.03 15.27 -1.00
CA ARG A 165 0.25 15.33 0.25
C ARG A 165 -0.46 14.03 0.55
N THR A 166 -1.16 13.46 -0.42
CA THR A 166 -1.85 12.19 -0.22
C THR A 166 -1.95 11.44 -1.53
N VAL A 167 -2.14 10.13 -1.42
CA VAL A 167 -2.39 9.19 -2.51
C VAL A 167 -3.64 8.39 -2.18
N GLN A 168 -4.48 8.14 -3.18
CA GLN A 168 -5.67 7.31 -3.03
C GLN A 168 -5.96 6.57 -4.33
N GLN A 169 -6.22 5.27 -4.23
CA GLN A 169 -6.73 4.53 -5.37
C GLN A 169 -8.20 4.88 -5.60
N GLY A 170 -8.51 5.30 -6.82
CA GLY A 170 -9.87 5.62 -7.27
C GLY A 170 -10.67 4.37 -7.63
N PRO A 171 -12.00 4.50 -7.78
CA PRO A 171 -12.88 3.39 -8.17
C PRO A 171 -12.62 2.86 -9.58
N ASP A 172 -11.93 3.63 -10.43
CA ASP A 172 -11.47 3.25 -11.76
C ASP A 172 -10.14 2.46 -11.73
N GLY A 173 -9.60 2.18 -10.54
CA GLY A 173 -8.36 1.47 -10.33
C GLY A 173 -7.09 2.31 -10.51
N ALA A 174 -7.20 3.58 -10.90
CA ALA A 174 -6.05 4.48 -11.02
C ALA A 174 -5.61 5.04 -9.67
N LEU A 175 -4.34 5.48 -9.58
CA LEU A 175 -3.81 6.15 -8.40
C LEU A 175 -3.97 7.66 -8.58
N TYR A 176 -4.73 8.27 -7.70
CA TYR A 176 -4.83 9.73 -7.62
C TYR A 176 -3.91 10.25 -6.52
N PHE A 177 -3.33 11.42 -6.73
CA PHE A 177 -2.54 12.08 -5.71
C PHE A 177 -2.74 13.59 -5.72
N THR A 178 -2.54 14.23 -4.57
CA THR A 178 -2.56 15.69 -4.45
C THR A 178 -1.19 16.23 -4.07
N THR A 179 -0.91 17.46 -4.46
CA THR A 179 0.30 18.17 -4.05
C THR A 179 0.01 19.18 -2.93
N SER A 180 1.05 19.62 -2.22
CA SER A 180 0.98 20.74 -1.26
C SER A 180 2.24 21.59 -1.34
N ASN A 181 2.43 22.21 -2.50
CA ASN A 181 3.52 23.11 -2.85
C ASN A 181 3.25 24.55 -2.37
N GLY A 182 2.01 24.88 -2.03
CA GLY A 182 1.61 26.21 -1.57
C GLY A 182 1.19 27.15 -2.71
N SER A 183 1.57 26.82 -3.93
CA SER A 183 1.07 27.37 -5.18
C SER A 183 1.08 26.28 -6.25
N SER A 184 0.24 26.43 -7.28
CA SER A 184 0.16 25.47 -8.40
C SER A 184 -0.13 24.03 -7.97
N ASP A 185 -0.93 23.86 -6.92
CA ASP A 185 -1.29 22.54 -6.42
C ASP A 185 -2.29 21.84 -7.35
N VAL A 186 -2.10 20.53 -7.53
CA VAL A 186 -2.87 19.73 -8.47
C VAL A 186 -3.44 18.48 -7.82
N ILE A 187 -4.53 17.98 -8.43
CA ILE A 187 -4.93 16.58 -8.31
C ILE A 187 -4.49 15.90 -9.61
N ALA A 188 -3.57 14.94 -9.50
CA ALA A 188 -3.03 14.22 -10.63
C ALA A 188 -3.44 12.74 -10.57
N LYS A 189 -3.44 12.10 -11.75
CA LYS A 189 -3.85 10.71 -11.94
C LYS A 189 -2.72 9.92 -12.59
N ILE A 190 -2.38 8.78 -12.01
CA ILE A 190 -1.49 7.77 -12.61
C ILE A 190 -2.37 6.57 -12.96
N THR A 191 -2.57 6.37 -14.25
CA THR A 191 -3.30 5.20 -14.75
C THR A 191 -2.32 4.02 -14.87
N PRO A 192 -2.65 2.86 -14.28
CA PRO A 192 -1.84 1.67 -14.46
C PRO A 192 -1.98 1.16 -15.90
N THR A 193 -0.89 1.10 -16.63
CA THR A 193 -0.79 0.33 -17.87
C THR A 193 -0.15 -1.00 -17.52
N ALA A 194 -0.92 -2.09 -17.53
CA ALA A 194 -0.31 -3.40 -17.50
C ALA A 194 0.60 -3.51 -18.72
N VAL A 195 1.91 -3.59 -18.50
CA VAL A 195 2.82 -4.02 -19.55
C VAL A 195 2.63 -5.53 -19.64
N ALA A 196 1.99 -6.00 -20.70
CA ALA A 196 2.03 -7.41 -21.04
C ALA A 196 3.52 -7.81 -21.09
N PRO A 197 3.95 -8.89 -20.41
CA PRO A 197 5.35 -9.28 -20.45
C PRO A 197 5.78 -9.42 -21.91
N VAL A 198 6.90 -8.79 -22.28
CA VAL A 198 7.54 -9.06 -23.57
C VAL A 198 8.05 -10.49 -23.49
N LEU A 199 7.28 -11.43 -24.05
CA LEU A 199 7.68 -12.82 -24.14
C LEU A 199 8.73 -12.92 -25.25
N THR A 200 9.95 -13.28 -24.89
CA THR A 200 10.94 -13.69 -25.90
C THR A 200 10.63 -15.13 -26.35
N PRO A 201 10.82 -15.46 -27.64
CA PRO A 201 10.72 -16.85 -28.10
C PRO A 201 11.61 -17.76 -27.22
N GLY A 202 11.01 -18.79 -26.61
CA GLY A 202 11.69 -19.74 -25.73
C GLY A 202 11.62 -19.45 -24.23
N GLN A 203 10.94 -18.37 -23.80
CA GLN A 203 10.80 -18.06 -22.37
C GLN A 203 9.70 -18.92 -21.71
N ASN A 204 10.08 -19.79 -20.77
CA ASN A 204 9.15 -20.58 -19.97
C ASN A 204 8.40 -19.69 -18.98
N VAL A 205 7.08 -19.59 -19.13
CA VAL A 205 6.19 -18.87 -18.21
C VAL A 205 5.50 -19.91 -17.32
N SER A 206 5.76 -19.89 -16.01
CA SER A 206 5.10 -20.79 -15.07
C SER A 206 3.64 -20.38 -14.83
N ASN A 207 2.71 -21.30 -15.00
CA ASN A 207 1.26 -21.06 -14.96
C ASN A 207 0.72 -20.81 -13.54
N VAL A 208 0.15 -19.63 -13.31
CA VAL A 208 -1.10 -19.49 -12.55
C VAL A 208 -1.98 -18.42 -13.23
N GLY A 209 -2.82 -18.82 -14.18
CA GLY A 209 -3.83 -17.94 -14.76
C GLY A 209 -4.25 -18.32 -16.18
N VAL A 210 -5.54 -18.16 -16.47
CA VAL A 210 -6.06 -18.13 -17.85
C VAL A 210 -5.67 -16.78 -18.43
N SER A 211 -4.76 -16.79 -19.40
CA SER A 211 -4.39 -15.59 -20.15
C SER A 211 -5.19 -15.57 -21.46
N ALA A 212 -5.60 -14.38 -21.89
CA ALA A 212 -6.13 -14.18 -23.22
C ALA A 212 -5.21 -13.24 -23.99
N ALA A 213 -4.90 -13.55 -25.25
CA ALA A 213 -4.13 -12.70 -26.14
C ALA A 213 -4.98 -12.32 -27.35
N ARG A 214 -4.84 -11.09 -27.84
CA ARG A 214 -5.54 -10.61 -29.04
C ARG A 214 -4.56 -10.37 -30.18
N THR A 215 -4.90 -10.82 -31.38
CA THR A 215 -4.12 -10.57 -32.60
C THR A 215 -5.07 -10.18 -33.73
N GLY A 216 -5.11 -8.89 -34.08
CA GLY A 216 -6.13 -8.39 -35.00
C GLY A 216 -7.54 -8.55 -34.42
N SER A 217 -8.45 -9.15 -35.19
CA SER A 217 -9.80 -9.52 -34.72
C SER A 217 -9.82 -10.79 -33.88
N ASP A 218 -8.76 -11.59 -33.88
CA ASP A 218 -8.72 -12.89 -33.22
C ASP A 218 -8.44 -12.77 -31.71
N LEU A 219 -9.14 -13.57 -30.91
CA LEU A 219 -8.91 -13.72 -29.48
C LEU A 219 -8.49 -15.16 -29.15
N TYR A 220 -7.37 -15.33 -28.45
CA TYR A 220 -6.85 -16.63 -28.03
C TYR A 220 -7.02 -16.78 -26.52
N ALA A 221 -7.59 -17.90 -26.06
CA ALA A 221 -7.69 -18.26 -24.65
C ALA A 221 -6.76 -19.45 -24.36
N PHE A 222 -5.84 -19.26 -23.41
CA PHE A 222 -4.89 -20.29 -22.99
C PHE A 222 -5.38 -20.93 -21.70
N VAL A 223 -5.49 -22.25 -21.69
CA VAL A 223 -5.85 -23.00 -20.48
C VAL A 223 -4.79 -24.05 -20.25
N ARG A 224 -4.07 -23.88 -19.13
CA ARG A 224 -3.26 -24.85 -18.37
C ARG A 224 -2.43 -25.86 -19.19
N SER A 225 -1.12 -25.86 -18.98
CA SER A 225 -0.24 -26.96 -19.42
C SER A 225 -0.36 -28.19 -18.49
N THR A 226 -0.33 -29.37 -19.07
CA THR A 226 0.09 -30.60 -18.41
C THR A 226 1.25 -31.16 -19.22
N GLY A 227 2.43 -31.26 -18.60
CA GLY A 227 3.66 -31.59 -19.31
C GLY A 227 4.20 -30.43 -20.14
N ASP A 228 4.77 -30.77 -21.29
CA ASP A 228 5.36 -29.89 -22.32
C ASP A 228 4.34 -29.31 -23.31
N HIS A 229 3.07 -29.70 -23.23
CA HIS A 229 2.05 -29.27 -24.18
C HIS A 229 1.29 -28.02 -23.69
N ILE A 230 1.04 -27.09 -24.61
CA ILE A 230 0.13 -25.94 -24.41
C ILE A 230 -1.16 -26.19 -25.17
N TYR A 231 -2.30 -26.01 -24.50
CA TYR A 231 -3.63 -26.07 -25.12
C TYR A 231 -4.23 -24.66 -25.24
N TYR A 232 -4.74 -24.33 -26.41
CA TYR A 232 -5.40 -23.05 -26.65
C TYR A 232 -6.65 -23.20 -27.53
N LYS A 233 -7.54 -22.21 -27.39
CA LYS A 233 -8.68 -21.98 -28.28
C LYS A 233 -8.58 -20.61 -28.92
N ARG A 234 -9.11 -20.49 -30.14
CA ARG A 234 -9.19 -19.24 -30.90
C ARG A 234 -10.66 -18.89 -31.12
N SER A 235 -10.94 -17.60 -31.02
CA SER A 235 -12.13 -16.97 -31.56
C SER A 235 -11.70 -16.13 -32.78
N ALA A 236 -12.44 -16.23 -33.88
CA ALA A 236 -12.20 -15.43 -35.08
C ALA A 236 -12.85 -14.02 -35.00
N ASP A 237 -13.65 -13.79 -33.96
CA ASP A 237 -14.30 -12.53 -33.63
C ASP A 237 -13.90 -12.04 -32.23
N ASP A 238 -14.64 -11.06 -31.69
CA ASP A 238 -14.46 -10.47 -30.37
C ASP A 238 -14.73 -11.39 -29.16
N GLY A 239 -14.73 -12.71 -29.37
CA GLY A 239 -14.89 -13.73 -28.33
C GLY A 239 -16.31 -14.26 -28.24
N ARG A 240 -17.15 -13.99 -29.25
CA ARG A 240 -18.54 -14.43 -29.34
C ARG A 240 -18.64 -15.84 -29.94
N ARG A 241 -17.71 -16.23 -30.82
CA ARG A 241 -17.65 -17.58 -31.42
C ARG A 241 -16.29 -18.20 -31.21
N TRP A 242 -16.25 -19.19 -30.34
CA TRP A 242 -15.05 -19.97 -30.07
C TRP A 242 -14.99 -21.22 -30.93
N ASP A 243 -13.80 -21.54 -31.42
CA ASP A 243 -13.53 -22.89 -31.89
C ASP A 243 -13.81 -23.88 -30.75
N THR A 244 -14.53 -24.94 -31.08
CA THR A 244 -14.87 -26.01 -30.14
C THR A 244 -13.69 -26.97 -29.96
N SER A 245 -12.80 -27.05 -30.94
CA SER A 245 -11.61 -27.88 -30.96
C SER A 245 -10.48 -27.23 -30.14
N TRP A 246 -9.74 -28.05 -29.41
CA TRP A 246 -8.50 -27.61 -28.76
C TRP A 246 -7.34 -27.74 -29.73
N THR A 247 -6.55 -26.68 -29.88
CA THR A 247 -5.26 -26.78 -30.58
C THR A 247 -4.15 -26.95 -29.56
N THR A 248 -3.19 -27.84 -29.84
CA THR A 248 -2.02 -28.05 -29.00
C THR A 248 -0.73 -27.75 -29.76
N ARG A 249 0.29 -27.27 -29.04
CA ARG A 249 1.67 -27.22 -29.50
C ARG A 249 2.58 -27.83 -28.43
N VAL A 250 3.55 -28.61 -28.91
CA VAL A 250 4.73 -29.07 -28.16
C VAL A 250 5.73 -27.93 -28.08
#